data_AF-A0A2M6YMD8-F1
#
_entry.id   AF-A0A2M6YMD8-F1
#
_cell.length_a   1.000
_cell.length_b   1.000
_cell.length_c   1.000
_cell.angle_alpha   90.00
_cell.angle_beta   90.00
_cell.angle_gamma   90.00
#
_symmetry.space_group_name_H-M   'P 1'
#
loop_
_entity.id
_entity.type
_entity.pdbx_description
1 polymer ?
#
loop_
_entity_poly.entity_id
_entity_poly.type
_entity_poly.pdbx_seq_one_letter_code
_entity_poly.pdbx_strand_id
1 'polypeptide(L)'
;MQYGLRHYDTLQRLWQLVLVLSALILAYPASADYIDAAARLQPLKPGKIELDLLKSMDFWRQCQWMAVGPLGRVIVFLTLSAYYFWVLRALWLIIQWLGGWLVSRSLNGATGSLSAAAAGEPPRAAMRSEAILPVETLRRIAGPLPLRLLFRAHRRLYVLTSGVTRVLSSEALLQREARLEAMDWQLAHNTWEPYRSLVRILPALAVAQTGLVLYLALQPLLDGRQELQTIPAMVLISLIPVVQMIAFSIGLALARGLLERLEHYQLARLDAIFFDQILSRLPLHSADTLLLLNALDRHFQQLHAAIKRLEQKLER
;
A
#
# COMPACT_ATOMS: atom_id res chain seq x y z
N MET A 1 -14.35 -20.17 7.44
CA MET A 1 -14.15 -19.03 6.51
C MET A 1 -13.71 -17.74 7.21
N GLN A 2 -14.42 -17.27 8.23
CA GLN A 2 -14.10 -16.00 8.93
C GLN A 2 -12.68 -15.96 9.53
N TYR A 3 -12.15 -17.11 9.98
CA TYR A 3 -10.81 -17.20 10.56
C TYR A 3 -9.67 -16.86 9.58
N GLY A 4 -9.76 -17.25 8.30
CA GLY A 4 -8.71 -16.97 7.31
C GLY A 4 -8.62 -15.49 6.93
N LEU A 5 -9.79 -14.85 6.75
CA LEU A 5 -9.90 -13.41 6.47
C LEU A 5 -9.48 -12.57 7.67
N ARG A 6 -9.89 -12.93 8.89
CA ARG A 6 -9.45 -12.26 10.12
C ARG A 6 -7.94 -12.39 10.32
N HIS A 7 -7.38 -13.57 10.09
CA HIS A 7 -5.94 -13.78 10.20
C HIS A 7 -5.18 -12.91 9.20
N TYR A 8 -5.66 -12.82 7.96
CA TYR A 8 -5.09 -11.92 6.94
C TYR A 8 -5.09 -10.45 7.37
N ASP A 9 -6.22 -9.94 7.86
CA ASP A 9 -6.36 -8.56 8.37
C ASP A 9 -5.38 -8.29 9.53
N THR A 10 -5.40 -9.16 10.56
CA THR A 10 -4.52 -9.00 11.73
C THR A 10 -3.03 -8.97 11.36
N LEU A 11 -2.60 -9.82 10.43
CA LEU A 11 -1.20 -9.89 10.02
C LEU A 11 -0.79 -8.65 9.20
N GLN A 12 -1.71 -8.10 8.41
CA GLN A 12 -1.47 -6.86 7.68
C GLN A 12 -1.39 -5.64 8.61
N ARG A 13 -2.25 -5.57 9.63
CA ARG A 13 -2.16 -4.56 10.70
C ARG A 13 -0.90 -4.70 11.54
N LEU A 14 -0.49 -5.92 11.84
CA LEU A 14 0.77 -6.18 12.55
C LEU A 14 1.97 -5.65 11.78
N TRP A 15 2.04 -5.87 10.46
CA TRP A 15 3.11 -5.30 9.63
C TRP A 15 3.09 -3.77 9.61
N GLN A 16 1.90 -3.15 9.61
CA GLN A 16 1.80 -1.70 9.72
C GLN A 16 2.35 -1.19 11.05
N LEU A 17 1.99 -1.86 12.15
CA LEU A 17 2.50 -1.53 13.47
C LEU A 17 4.02 -1.69 13.55
N VAL A 18 4.57 -2.77 12.99
CA VAL A 18 6.02 -2.98 12.90
C VAL A 18 6.69 -1.88 12.08
N LEU A 19 6.12 -1.48 10.95
CA LEU A 19 6.64 -0.38 10.13
C LEU A 19 6.67 0.94 10.91
N VAL A 20 5.58 1.29 11.60
CA VAL A 20 5.53 2.50 12.43
C VAL A 20 6.56 2.45 13.56
N LEU A 21 6.64 1.33 14.28
CA LEU A 21 7.61 1.15 15.35
C LEU A 21 9.05 1.24 14.85
N SER A 22 9.36 0.61 13.71
CA SER A 22 10.70 0.67 13.13
C SER A 22 11.06 2.11 12.72
N ALA A 23 10.11 2.88 12.18
CA ALA A 23 10.33 4.29 11.87
C ALA A 23 10.64 5.12 13.12
N LEU A 24 9.91 4.89 14.22
CA LEU A 24 10.14 5.58 15.49
C LEU A 24 11.48 5.21 16.13
N ILE A 25 11.84 3.91 16.11
CA ILE A 25 13.11 3.42 16.66
C ILE A 25 14.29 3.98 15.88
N LEU A 26 14.21 4.02 14.54
CA LEU A 26 15.26 4.61 13.69
C LEU A 26 15.35 6.13 13.85
N ALA A 27 14.23 6.80 14.04
CA ALA A 27 14.19 8.26 14.20
C ALA A 27 14.82 8.72 15.53
N TYR A 28 14.78 7.90 16.59
CA TYR A 28 15.30 8.28 17.90
C TYR A 28 16.79 8.66 17.89
N PRO A 29 17.74 7.76 17.53
CA PRO A 29 19.16 8.12 17.47
C PRO A 29 19.43 9.17 16.39
N ALA A 30 18.79 9.06 15.22
CA ALA A 30 18.97 10.00 14.13
C ALA A 30 18.57 11.43 14.51
N SER A 31 17.57 11.61 15.38
CA SER A 31 17.16 12.92 15.85
C SER A 31 18.21 13.59 16.71
N ALA A 32 18.92 12.84 17.56
CA ALA A 32 20.00 13.38 18.37
C ALA A 32 21.18 13.81 17.48
N ASP A 33 21.61 12.93 16.57
CA ASP A 33 22.70 13.22 15.63
C ASP A 33 22.39 14.43 14.74
N TYR A 34 21.15 14.54 14.28
CA TYR A 34 20.71 15.65 13.45
C TYR A 34 20.72 16.98 14.20
N ILE A 35 20.28 16.99 15.47
CA ILE A 35 20.29 18.19 16.32
C ILE A 35 21.73 18.61 16.63
N ASP A 36 22.62 17.65 16.92
CA ASP A 36 24.03 17.93 17.18
C ASP A 36 24.73 18.47 15.92
N ALA A 37 24.42 17.92 14.74
CA ALA A 37 24.90 18.45 13.47
C ALA A 37 24.37 19.86 13.20
N ALA A 38 23.09 20.11 13.49
CA ALA A 38 22.46 21.43 13.36
C ALA A 38 23.06 22.46 14.31
N ALA A 39 23.44 22.07 15.53
CA ALA A 39 24.07 22.95 16.51
C ALA A 39 25.50 23.36 16.14
N ARG A 40 26.21 22.56 15.31
CA ARG A 40 27.55 22.89 14.80
C ARG A 40 27.53 23.93 13.69
N LEU A 41 26.38 24.18 13.05
CA LEU A 41 26.24 25.21 12.04
C LEU A 41 26.27 26.59 12.72
N GLN A 42 27.21 27.44 12.32
CA GLN A 42 27.39 28.76 12.92
C GLN A 42 26.11 29.59 12.77
N PRO A 43 25.68 30.29 13.83
CA PRO A 43 24.52 31.14 13.74
C PRO A 43 24.83 32.36 12.90
N LEU A 44 23.93 32.69 11.96
CA LEU A 44 23.95 34.01 11.32
C LEU A 44 23.75 35.06 12.43
N LYS A 45 24.79 35.86 12.67
CA LYS A 45 24.76 36.92 13.68
C LYS A 45 23.58 37.85 13.37
N PRO A 46 22.78 38.25 14.36
CA PRO A 46 21.72 39.24 14.20
C PRO A 46 22.35 40.63 14.03
N GLY A 47 23.03 40.86 12.91
CA GLY A 47 23.34 42.18 12.41
C GLY A 47 22.14 42.75 11.64
N LYS A 48 22.28 43.95 11.07
CA LYS A 48 21.30 44.51 10.13
C LYS A 48 21.03 43.46 9.06
N ILE A 49 19.83 42.87 9.08
CA ILE A 49 19.40 41.95 8.02
C ILE A 49 19.29 42.78 6.75
N GLU A 50 20.32 42.74 5.93
CA GLU A 50 20.27 43.25 4.56
C GLU A 50 19.23 42.41 3.80
N LEU A 51 18.39 43.06 2.98
CA LEU A 51 17.37 42.36 2.18
C LEU A 51 17.97 41.27 1.28
N ASP A 52 19.27 41.35 0.99
CA ASP A 52 19.96 40.33 0.20
C ASP A 52 20.21 39.03 0.97
N LEU A 53 20.26 39.06 2.31
CA LEU A 53 20.34 37.85 3.12
C LEU A 53 19.04 37.03 3.06
N LEU A 54 17.87 37.68 2.96
CA LEU A 54 16.56 37.04 2.77
C LEU A 54 16.46 36.23 1.47
N LYS A 55 17.20 36.64 0.43
CA LYS A 55 17.26 35.91 -0.85
C LYS A 55 18.19 34.70 -0.78
N SER A 56 19.10 34.65 0.20
CA SER A 56 20.07 33.55 0.32
C SER A 56 19.41 32.27 0.81
N MET A 57 19.78 31.14 0.21
CA MET A 57 19.32 29.83 0.67
C MET A 57 19.86 29.48 2.07
N ASP A 58 20.99 30.08 2.45
CA ASP A 58 21.61 29.86 3.76
C ASP A 58 20.77 30.43 4.90
N PHE A 59 20.05 31.53 4.67
CA PHE A 59 19.09 32.07 5.62
C PHE A 59 17.95 31.07 5.91
N TRP A 60 17.39 30.48 4.86
CA TRP A 60 16.28 29.52 4.98
C TRP A 60 16.72 28.15 5.47
N ARG A 61 18.02 27.83 5.50
CA ARG A 61 18.58 26.57 6.02
C ARG A 61 19.03 26.67 7.47
N GLN A 62 18.78 27.79 8.15
CA GLN A 62 19.10 27.91 9.56
C GLN A 62 18.31 26.91 10.41
N CYS A 63 19.02 26.06 11.16
CA CYS A 63 18.44 25.01 12.00
C CYS A 63 18.60 25.31 13.51
N GLN A 64 19.00 26.53 13.87
CA GLN A 64 19.29 26.90 15.26
C GLN A 64 18.08 26.72 16.19
N TRP A 65 16.88 26.98 15.67
CA TRP A 65 15.62 26.82 16.41
C TRP A 65 15.36 25.38 16.87
N MET A 66 16.01 24.38 16.26
CA MET A 66 15.84 22.96 16.61
C MET A 66 16.49 22.62 17.95
N ALA A 67 17.55 23.33 18.33
CA ALA A 67 18.24 23.15 19.60
C ALA A 67 17.56 23.93 20.76
N VAL A 68 16.65 24.85 20.43
CA VAL A 68 15.99 25.72 21.42
C VAL A 68 14.81 24.99 22.06
N GLY A 69 15.00 24.51 23.29
CA GLY A 69 13.96 23.90 24.11
C GLY A 69 13.56 22.48 23.69
N PRO A 70 12.60 21.86 24.41
CA PRO A 70 12.18 20.48 24.17
C PRO A 70 11.34 20.33 22.88
N LEU A 71 10.58 21.37 22.50
CA LEU A 71 9.69 21.34 21.34
C LEU A 71 10.47 21.20 20.01
N GLY A 72 11.61 21.87 19.86
CA GLY A 72 12.48 21.70 18.70
C GLY A 72 12.91 20.24 18.50
N ARG A 73 13.30 19.56 19.59
CA ARG A 73 13.66 18.14 19.56
C ARG A 73 12.50 17.24 19.15
N VAL A 74 11.32 17.49 19.70
CA VAL A 74 10.10 16.75 19.36
C VAL A 74 9.74 16.93 17.88
N ILE A 75 9.83 18.16 17.35
CA ILE A 75 9.57 18.44 15.94
C ILE A 75 10.54 17.65 15.06
N VAL A 76 11.85 17.70 15.33
CA VAL A 76 12.86 16.97 14.55
C VAL A 76 12.60 15.46 14.61
N PHE A 77 12.32 14.91 15.79
CA PHE A 77 11.99 13.50 15.97
C PHE A 77 10.78 13.08 15.13
N LEU A 78 9.67 13.83 15.19
CA LEU A 78 8.46 13.52 14.41
C LEU A 78 8.69 13.66 12.90
N THR A 79 9.47 14.66 12.50
CA THR A 79 9.85 14.92 11.11
C THR A 79 10.65 13.76 10.53
N LEU A 80 11.67 13.28 11.25
CA LEU A 80 12.47 12.12 10.88
C LEU A 80 11.65 10.83 10.91
N SER A 81 10.77 10.67 11.91
CA SER A 81 9.86 9.52 11.98
C SER A 81 8.96 9.43 10.74
N ALA A 82 8.41 10.57 10.30
CA ALA A 82 7.60 10.62 9.08
C ALA A 82 8.45 10.31 7.83
N TYR A 83 9.68 10.84 7.75
CA TYR A 83 10.60 10.53 6.66
C TYR A 83 10.95 9.03 6.59
N TYR A 84 11.37 8.43 7.70
CA TYR A 84 11.69 7.00 7.74
C TYR A 84 10.49 6.12 7.46
N PHE A 85 9.30 6.49 7.95
CA PHE A 85 8.07 5.78 7.61
C PHE A 85 7.84 5.77 6.10
N TRP A 86 8.04 6.91 5.42
CA TRP A 86 7.92 7.00 3.97
C TRP A 86 8.95 6.11 3.26
N VAL A 87 10.22 6.14 3.68
CA VAL A 87 11.29 5.29 3.09
C VAL A 87 10.98 3.80 3.28
N LEU A 88 10.65 3.40 4.50
CA LEU A 88 10.29 2.02 4.83
C LEU A 88 9.07 1.56 4.04
N ARG A 89 8.08 2.43 3.85
CA ARG A 89 6.89 2.14 3.04
C ARG A 89 7.24 1.98 1.56
N ALA A 90 8.13 2.81 1.02
CA ALA A 90 8.60 2.69 -0.35
C ALA A 90 9.34 1.36 -0.57
N LEU A 91 10.25 1.00 0.34
CA LEU A 91 10.94 -0.30 0.33
C LEU A 91 9.95 -1.46 0.44
N TRP A 92 8.95 -1.34 1.31
CA TRP A 92 7.90 -2.34 1.44
C TRP A 92 7.13 -2.54 0.13
N LEU A 93 6.75 -1.46 -0.56
CA LEU A 93 6.07 -1.55 -1.86
C LEU A 93 6.94 -2.24 -2.92
N ILE A 94 8.26 -1.98 -2.95
CA ILE A 94 9.19 -2.66 -3.86
C ILE A 94 9.20 -4.17 -3.58
N ILE A 95 9.27 -4.57 -2.31
CA ILE A 95 9.16 -5.98 -1.90
C ILE A 95 7.82 -6.54 -2.39
N GLN A 96 6.70 -5.86 -2.13
CA GLN A 96 5.38 -6.35 -2.57
C GLN A 96 5.28 -6.48 -4.10
N TRP A 97 5.90 -5.56 -4.85
CA TRP A 97 5.92 -5.58 -6.31
C TRP A 97 6.69 -6.79 -6.84
N LEU A 98 7.85 -7.11 -6.26
CA LEU A 98 8.60 -8.35 -6.55
C LEU A 98 7.74 -9.59 -6.28
N GLY A 99 6.99 -9.59 -5.18
CA GLY A 99 6.07 -10.67 -4.85
C GLY A 99 5.00 -10.91 -5.91
N GLY A 100 4.37 -9.84 -6.40
CA GLY A 100 3.38 -9.92 -7.47
C GLY A 100 3.97 -10.44 -8.78
N TRP A 101 5.19 -10.00 -9.13
CA TRP A 101 5.90 -10.48 -10.31
C TRP A 101 6.24 -11.97 -10.22
N LEU A 102 6.73 -12.43 -9.06
CA LEU A 102 7.00 -13.85 -8.80
C LEU A 102 5.73 -14.70 -8.92
N VAL A 103 4.62 -14.25 -8.33
CA VAL A 103 3.33 -14.94 -8.43
C VAL A 103 2.88 -15.01 -9.89
N SER A 104 2.86 -13.89 -10.62
CA SER A 104 2.47 -13.87 -12.03
C SER A 104 3.33 -14.80 -12.90
N ARG A 105 4.64 -14.83 -12.68
CA ARG A 105 5.55 -15.75 -13.39
C ARG A 105 5.24 -17.22 -13.06
N SER A 106 5.00 -17.53 -11.78
CA SER A 106 4.66 -18.89 -11.34
C SER A 106 3.29 -19.34 -11.86
N LEU A 107 2.31 -18.43 -11.87
CA LEU A 107 0.96 -18.66 -12.38
C LEU A 107 0.96 -18.85 -13.89
N ASN A 108 1.73 -18.06 -14.64
CA ASN A 108 1.88 -18.25 -16.10
C ASN A 108 2.50 -19.61 -16.43
N GLY A 109 3.48 -20.07 -15.64
CA GLY A 109 4.06 -21.41 -15.79
C GLY A 109 3.05 -22.53 -15.50
N ALA A 110 2.27 -22.40 -14.42
CA ALA A 110 1.28 -23.40 -14.03
C ALA A 110 0.06 -23.42 -14.97
N THR A 111 -0.46 -22.26 -15.36
CA THR A 111 -1.68 -22.13 -16.19
C THR A 111 -1.41 -22.21 -17.69
N GLY A 112 -0.18 -21.94 -18.14
CA GLY A 112 0.25 -22.15 -19.53
C GLY A 112 0.17 -23.63 -19.93
N SER A 113 0.49 -24.53 -18.99
CA SER A 113 0.39 -25.99 -19.21
C SER A 113 -1.06 -26.47 -19.42
N LEU A 114 -2.04 -25.81 -18.79
CA LEU A 114 -3.47 -26.10 -18.97
C LEU A 114 -3.99 -25.65 -20.34
N SER A 115 -3.52 -24.49 -20.82
CA SER A 115 -3.92 -23.96 -22.14
C SER A 115 -3.35 -24.78 -23.30
N ALA A 116 -2.13 -25.30 -23.15
CA ALA A 116 -1.50 -26.17 -24.16
C ALA A 116 -2.17 -27.54 -24.23
N ALA A 117 -2.62 -28.08 -23.10
CA ALA A 117 -3.39 -29.33 -23.05
C ALA A 117 -4.80 -29.19 -23.66
N ALA A 118 -5.46 -28.04 -23.45
CA ALA A 118 -6.79 -27.77 -24.00
C ALA A 118 -6.79 -27.53 -25.53
N ALA A 119 -5.67 -27.06 -26.10
CA ALA A 119 -5.56 -26.77 -27.54
C ALA A 119 -5.37 -28.03 -28.42
N GLY A 120 -5.12 -29.20 -27.81
CA GLY A 120 -4.77 -30.43 -28.53
C GLY A 120 -5.89 -31.46 -28.72
N GLU A 121 -7.04 -31.35 -28.03
CA GLU A 121 -8.11 -32.36 -28.11
C GLU A 121 -9.48 -31.77 -28.54
N PRO A 122 -10.24 -32.43 -29.44
CA PRO A 122 -11.55 -31.98 -29.93
C PRO A 122 -12.64 -32.10 -28.83
N PRO A 123 -13.91 -31.67 -29.04
CA PRO A 123 -14.83 -31.15 -28.02
C PRO A 123 -15.44 -32.20 -27.05
N ARG A 124 -14.78 -33.34 -26.87
CA ARG A 124 -15.05 -34.28 -25.76
C ARG A 124 -14.37 -33.85 -24.46
N ALA A 125 -13.38 -32.95 -24.51
CA ALA A 125 -12.78 -32.36 -23.31
C ALA A 125 -13.76 -31.47 -22.51
N ALA A 126 -14.82 -30.95 -23.13
CA ALA A 126 -15.89 -30.24 -22.44
C ALA A 126 -16.75 -31.17 -21.52
N MET A 127 -16.77 -32.48 -21.79
CA MET A 127 -17.42 -33.49 -20.94
C MET A 127 -16.49 -34.08 -19.88
N ARG A 128 -15.16 -33.91 -20.00
CA ARG A 128 -14.23 -34.09 -18.87
C ARG A 128 -14.28 -32.81 -18.04
N SER A 129 -15.35 -32.68 -17.24
CA SER A 129 -15.64 -31.62 -16.26
C SER A 129 -14.62 -31.48 -15.13
N GLU A 130 -13.39 -31.96 -15.34
CA GLU A 130 -12.28 -31.99 -14.41
C GLU A 130 -11.09 -31.21 -14.99
N ALA A 131 -11.35 -30.02 -15.55
CA ALA A 131 -10.34 -28.96 -15.56
C ALA A 131 -10.13 -28.50 -14.10
N ILE A 132 -9.60 -29.42 -13.29
CA ILE A 132 -9.26 -29.23 -11.90
C ILE A 132 -8.14 -28.18 -11.94
N LEU A 133 -8.45 -26.94 -11.52
CA LEU A 133 -7.42 -25.99 -11.10
C LEU A 133 -6.42 -26.82 -10.28
N PRO A 134 -5.14 -26.86 -10.63
CA PRO A 134 -4.18 -27.68 -9.90
C PRO A 134 -3.91 -26.99 -8.55
N VAL A 135 -4.89 -27.07 -7.65
CA VAL A 135 -4.91 -26.43 -6.33
C VAL A 135 -3.71 -26.91 -5.53
N GLU A 136 -3.25 -28.13 -5.75
CA GLU A 136 -2.06 -28.70 -5.11
C GLU A 136 -0.75 -28.10 -5.62
N THR A 137 -0.61 -27.80 -6.92
CA THR A 137 0.59 -27.11 -7.44
C THR A 137 0.57 -25.64 -7.03
N LEU A 138 -0.59 -24.98 -7.09
CA LEU A 138 -0.81 -23.62 -6.61
C LEU A 138 -0.54 -23.50 -5.10
N ARG A 139 -0.95 -24.48 -4.30
CA ARG A 139 -0.71 -24.52 -2.85
C ARG A 139 0.75 -24.84 -2.51
N ARG A 140 1.45 -25.63 -3.32
CA ARG A 140 2.91 -25.84 -3.19
C ARG A 140 3.69 -24.58 -3.54
N ILE A 141 3.29 -23.85 -4.58
CA ILE A 141 3.87 -22.55 -4.96
C ILE A 141 3.56 -21.49 -3.89
N ALA A 142 2.36 -21.50 -3.32
CA ALA A 142 1.99 -20.68 -2.17
C ALA A 142 2.64 -21.15 -0.86
N GLY A 143 3.30 -22.31 -0.84
CA GLY A 143 3.60 -23.11 0.34
C GLY A 143 4.68 -22.59 1.29
N PRO A 144 5.79 -21.98 0.85
CA PRO A 144 6.85 -21.62 1.79
C PRO A 144 6.41 -20.45 2.68
N LEU A 145 6.38 -20.72 4.00
CA LEU A 145 6.06 -19.78 5.08
C LEU A 145 6.70 -18.38 4.94
N PRO A 146 7.98 -18.20 4.52
CA PRO A 146 8.56 -16.87 4.39
C PRO A 146 7.88 -16.03 3.28
N LEU A 147 7.54 -16.65 2.14
CA LEU A 147 6.87 -15.93 1.05
C LEU A 147 5.44 -15.55 1.43
N ARG A 148 4.78 -16.38 2.23
CA ARG A 148 3.44 -16.09 2.78
C ARG A 148 3.50 -14.97 3.81
N LEU A 149 4.56 -14.86 4.60
CA LEU A 149 4.71 -13.78 5.58
C LEU A 149 5.20 -12.48 4.96
N LEU A 150 5.84 -12.49 3.79
CA LEU A 150 6.37 -11.28 3.18
C LEU A 150 5.48 -10.74 2.07
N PHE A 151 4.88 -11.58 1.21
CA PHE A 151 4.20 -11.12 0.01
C PHE A 151 2.67 -11.23 0.10
N ARG A 152 2.00 -10.09 -0.13
CA ARG A 152 0.54 -9.97 -0.19
C ARG A 152 -0.08 -10.87 -1.26
N ALA A 153 0.57 -10.96 -2.43
CA ALA A 153 0.13 -11.81 -3.54
C ALA A 153 0.09 -13.30 -3.16
N HIS A 154 1.13 -13.81 -2.48
CA HIS A 154 1.18 -15.20 -2.02
C HIS A 154 0.16 -15.48 -0.90
N ARG A 155 -0.10 -14.50 -0.03
CA ARG A 155 -1.18 -14.61 0.98
C ARG A 155 -2.56 -14.67 0.33
N ARG A 156 -2.84 -13.80 -0.62
CA ARG A 156 -4.12 -13.78 -1.35
C ARG A 156 -4.35 -15.10 -2.06
N LEU A 157 -3.32 -15.62 -2.74
CA LEU A 157 -3.35 -16.94 -3.39
C LEU A 157 -3.57 -18.07 -2.37
N TYR A 158 -2.94 -18.02 -1.20
CA TYR A 158 -3.18 -18.98 -0.13
C TYR A 158 -4.62 -18.91 0.42
N VAL A 159 -5.15 -17.71 0.67
CA VAL A 159 -6.51 -17.57 1.23
C VAL A 159 -7.56 -18.06 0.21
N LEU A 160 -7.36 -17.74 -1.07
CA LEU A 160 -8.19 -18.23 -2.17
C LEU A 160 -8.17 -19.77 -2.28
N THR A 161 -7.00 -20.39 -2.10
CA THR A 161 -6.82 -21.86 -2.19
C THR A 161 -7.08 -22.60 -0.87
N SER A 162 -7.13 -21.92 0.28
CA SER A 162 -7.35 -22.53 1.58
C SER A 162 -8.82 -22.96 1.76
N GLY A 163 -9.03 -24.22 2.13
CA GLY A 163 -10.35 -24.80 2.36
C GLY A 163 -11.10 -25.25 1.09
N VAL A 164 -10.38 -25.48 -0.01
CA VAL A 164 -10.93 -26.01 -1.27
C VAL A 164 -10.64 -27.51 -1.33
N THR A 165 -11.64 -28.36 -1.10
CA THR A 165 -11.45 -29.80 -0.93
C THR A 165 -11.67 -30.64 -2.17
N ARG A 166 -12.30 -30.17 -3.26
CA ARG A 166 -12.21 -30.76 -4.63
C ARG A 166 -13.07 -30.11 -5.72
N VAL A 167 -14.22 -29.51 -5.39
CA VAL A 167 -15.09 -28.83 -6.39
C VAL A 167 -15.46 -27.46 -5.84
N LEU A 168 -15.10 -26.41 -6.57
CA LEU A 168 -15.37 -25.04 -6.15
C LEU A 168 -16.23 -24.37 -7.21
N SER A 169 -17.42 -23.93 -6.83
CA SER A 169 -18.26 -23.13 -7.72
C SER A 169 -17.53 -21.82 -8.02
N SER A 170 -17.56 -21.40 -9.29
CA SER A 170 -16.96 -20.15 -9.75
C SER A 170 -17.50 -18.95 -8.97
N GLU A 171 -18.78 -18.98 -8.58
CA GLU A 171 -19.43 -17.97 -7.74
C GLU A 171 -18.81 -17.85 -6.34
N ALA A 172 -18.47 -18.97 -5.70
CA ALA A 172 -17.86 -18.96 -4.37
C ALA A 172 -16.42 -18.41 -4.41
N LEU A 173 -15.70 -18.60 -5.53
CA LEU A 173 -14.40 -17.99 -5.75
C LEU A 173 -14.50 -16.49 -6.01
N LEU A 174 -15.41 -16.09 -6.91
CA LEU A 174 -15.69 -14.69 -7.22
C LEU A 174 -16.07 -13.91 -5.95
N GLN A 175 -16.94 -14.47 -5.11
CA GLN A 175 -17.36 -13.82 -3.88
C GLN A 175 -16.22 -13.74 -2.84
N ARG A 176 -15.33 -14.73 -2.79
CA ARG A 176 -14.14 -14.69 -1.93
C ARG A 176 -13.16 -13.62 -2.40
N GLU A 177 -12.95 -13.52 -3.70
CA GLU A 177 -12.07 -12.52 -4.29
C GLU A 177 -12.60 -11.10 -4.04
N ALA A 178 -13.87 -10.83 -4.33
CA ALA A 178 -14.47 -9.52 -4.10
C ALA A 178 -14.36 -9.07 -2.64
N ARG A 179 -14.47 -10.01 -1.69
CA ARG A 179 -14.26 -9.70 -0.26
C ARG A 179 -12.80 -9.41 0.08
N LEU A 180 -11.86 -10.12 -0.53
CA LEU A 180 -10.43 -9.87 -0.34
C LEU A 180 -10.01 -8.54 -0.95
N GLU A 181 -10.50 -8.23 -2.15
CA GLU A 181 -10.32 -6.94 -2.81
C GLU A 181 -10.84 -5.80 -1.92
N ALA A 182 -12.10 -5.88 -1.46
CA ALA A 182 -12.67 -4.85 -0.58
C ALA A 182 -11.85 -4.64 0.70
N MET A 183 -11.39 -5.72 1.33
CA MET A 183 -10.50 -5.64 2.50
C MET A 183 -9.14 -5.03 2.14
N ASP A 184 -8.61 -5.37 0.96
CA ASP A 184 -7.32 -4.89 0.51
C ASP A 184 -7.31 -3.37 0.29
N TRP A 185 -8.38 -2.84 -0.29
CA TRP A 185 -8.63 -1.41 -0.47
C TRP A 185 -8.85 -0.68 0.86
N GLN A 186 -9.66 -1.26 1.76
CA GLN A 186 -9.89 -0.68 3.08
C GLN A 186 -8.58 -0.60 3.89
N LEU A 187 -7.76 -1.65 3.84
CA LEU A 187 -6.47 -1.68 4.51
C LEU A 187 -5.51 -0.66 3.92
N ALA A 188 -5.43 -0.56 2.60
CA ALA A 188 -4.59 0.44 1.93
C ALA A 188 -4.99 1.88 2.31
N HIS A 189 -6.27 2.16 2.51
CA HIS A 189 -6.71 3.48 2.96
C HIS A 189 -6.29 3.74 4.41
N ASN A 190 -6.52 2.78 5.31
CA ASN A 190 -6.29 2.95 6.75
C ASN A 190 -4.79 2.96 7.11
N THR A 191 -3.91 2.37 6.31
CA THR A 191 -2.46 2.34 6.59
C THR A 191 -1.81 3.70 6.68
N TRP A 192 -2.40 4.71 6.01
CA TRP A 192 -1.86 6.07 5.94
C TRP A 192 -2.35 6.99 7.05
N GLU A 193 -3.31 6.55 7.86
CA GLU A 193 -3.87 7.32 8.96
C GLU A 193 -2.82 7.78 9.99
N PRO A 194 -1.94 6.92 10.54
CA PRO A 194 -0.94 7.35 11.52
C PRO A 194 0.02 8.39 10.93
N TYR A 195 0.43 8.21 9.67
CA TYR A 195 1.28 9.17 8.97
C TYR A 195 0.58 10.51 8.75
N ARG A 196 -0.71 10.49 8.35
CA ARG A 196 -1.52 11.70 8.16
C ARG A 196 -1.63 12.48 9.45
N SER A 197 -1.87 11.80 10.57
CA SER A 197 -1.93 12.41 11.89
C SER A 197 -0.60 13.04 12.27
N LEU A 198 0.53 12.35 12.05
CA LEU A 198 1.87 12.89 12.31
C LEU A 198 2.14 14.16 11.50
N VAL A 199 1.95 14.12 10.18
CA VAL A 199 2.22 15.26 9.30
C VAL A 199 1.30 16.45 9.57
N ARG A 200 0.05 16.19 9.97
CA ARG A 200 -0.92 17.26 10.29
C ARG A 200 -0.56 18.02 11.57
N ILE A 201 0.06 17.36 12.53
CA ILE A 201 0.43 17.97 13.82
C ILE A 201 1.71 18.82 13.70
N LEU A 202 2.60 18.50 12.75
CA LEU A 202 3.88 19.19 12.55
C LEU A 202 3.78 20.73 12.42
N PRO A 203 2.90 21.30 11.57
CA PRO A 203 2.76 22.75 11.47
C PRO A 203 2.27 23.41 12.77
N ALA A 204 1.35 22.74 13.49
CA ALA A 204 0.84 23.27 14.76
C ALA A 204 1.95 23.33 15.83
N LEU A 205 2.80 22.31 15.90
CA LEU A 205 3.99 22.32 16.75
C LEU A 205 4.99 23.38 16.34
N ALA A 206 5.17 23.61 15.03
CA ALA A 206 6.05 24.65 14.52
C ALA A 206 5.59 26.05 14.93
N VAL A 207 4.29 26.32 14.90
CA VAL A 207 3.72 27.60 15.39
C VAL A 207 4.00 27.79 16.88
N ALA A 208 3.81 26.74 17.68
CA ALA A 208 4.15 26.79 19.11
C ALA A 208 5.65 27.05 19.33
N GLN A 209 6.51 26.41 18.54
CA GLN A 209 7.96 26.62 18.59
C GLN A 209 8.36 28.04 18.19
N THR A 210 7.73 28.60 17.15
CA THR A 210 7.92 30.01 16.77
C THR A 210 7.55 30.96 17.90
N GLY A 211 6.43 30.72 18.59
CA GLY A 211 6.05 31.49 19.77
C GLY A 211 7.07 31.41 20.90
N LEU A 212 7.63 30.22 21.15
CA LEU A 212 8.66 30.00 22.16
C LEU A 212 9.98 30.71 21.79
N VAL A 213 10.44 30.57 20.55
CA VAL A 213 11.65 31.24 20.05
C VAL A 213 11.48 32.76 20.11
N LEU A 214 10.31 33.27 19.74
CA LEU A 214 10.00 34.69 19.82
C LEU A 214 10.01 35.19 21.27
N TYR A 215 9.39 34.45 22.20
CA TYR A 215 9.39 34.78 23.61
C TYR A 215 10.81 34.88 24.19
N LEU A 216 11.67 33.90 23.90
CA LEU A 216 13.06 33.90 24.32
C LEU A 216 13.88 35.03 23.66
N ALA A 217 13.57 35.35 22.39
CA ALA A 217 14.22 36.45 21.69
C ALA A 217 13.81 37.84 22.23
N LEU A 218 12.58 38.00 22.74
CA LEU A 218 12.13 39.26 23.35
C LEU A 218 12.63 39.47 24.79
N GLN A 219 13.00 38.40 25.51
CA GLN A 219 13.49 38.49 26.89
C GLN A 219 14.64 39.50 27.09
N PRO A 220 15.73 39.51 26.30
CA PRO A 220 16.80 40.51 26.45
C PRO A 220 16.36 41.96 26.17
N LEU A 221 15.27 42.14 25.43
CA LEU A 221 14.71 43.45 25.08
C LEU A 221 13.86 44.00 26.24
N LEU A 222 13.11 43.13 26.92
CA LEU A 222 12.42 43.42 28.18
C LEU A 222 13.42 43.75 29.31
N ASP A 223 14.59 43.11 29.30
CA ASP A 223 15.69 43.38 30.23
C ASP A 223 16.48 44.67 29.90
N GLY A 224 16.11 45.39 28.83
CA GLY A 224 16.72 46.65 28.42
C GLY A 224 18.14 46.52 27.84
N ARG A 225 18.57 45.31 27.45
CA ARG A 225 19.94 45.03 27.00
C ARG A 225 20.15 45.21 25.48
N GLN A 226 19.09 45.45 24.72
CA GLN A 226 19.15 45.49 23.25
C GLN A 226 18.34 46.64 22.65
N GLU A 227 18.81 47.12 21.49
CA GLU A 227 18.20 48.23 20.75
C GLU A 227 16.93 47.78 19.99
N LEU A 228 15.90 48.64 20.01
CA LEU A 228 14.60 48.44 19.34
C LEU A 228 14.70 48.17 17.83
N GLN A 229 15.80 48.58 17.18
CA GLN A 229 16.03 48.38 15.74
C GLN A 229 16.18 46.90 15.34
N THR A 230 16.39 46.00 16.31
CA THR A 230 16.60 44.56 16.07
C THR A 230 15.31 43.73 16.10
N ILE A 231 14.18 44.31 16.52
CA ILE A 231 12.88 43.64 16.59
C ILE A 231 12.44 42.97 15.27
N PRO A 232 12.45 43.65 14.10
CA PRO A 232 11.97 43.02 12.86
C PRO A 232 12.83 41.81 12.46
N ALA A 233 14.13 41.85 12.76
CA ALA A 233 15.04 40.75 12.51
C ALA A 233 14.74 39.52 13.40
N MET A 234 14.46 39.74 14.68
CA MET A 234 14.07 38.68 15.61
C MET A 234 12.76 38.02 15.22
N VAL A 235 11.75 38.82 14.84
CA VAL A 235 10.46 38.31 14.37
C VAL A 235 10.66 37.45 13.13
N LEU A 236 11.45 37.91 12.16
CA LEU A 236 11.71 37.15 10.94
C LEU A 236 12.42 35.81 11.20
N ILE A 237 13.45 35.80 12.05
CA ILE A 237 14.17 34.57 12.42
C ILE A 237 13.23 33.60 13.15
N SER A 238 12.31 34.12 14.00
CA SER A 238 11.35 33.28 14.71
C SER A 238 10.33 32.60 13.80
N LEU A 239 10.10 33.10 12.57
CA LEU A 239 9.17 32.52 11.58
C LEU A 239 9.78 31.36 10.79
N ILE A 240 11.11 31.21 10.78
CA ILE A 240 11.84 30.15 10.07
C ILE A 240 11.30 28.72 10.38
N PRO A 241 11.05 28.33 11.66
CA PRO A 241 10.51 27.01 11.98
C PRO A 241 9.19 26.73 11.25
N VAL A 242 8.26 27.69 11.24
CA VAL A 242 6.96 27.54 10.59
C VAL A 242 7.13 27.39 9.08
N VAL A 243 7.94 28.23 8.44
CA VAL A 243 8.15 28.17 6.99
C VAL A 243 8.79 26.84 6.59
N GLN A 244 9.86 26.42 7.28
CA GLN A 244 10.52 25.14 7.02
C GLN A 244 9.58 23.95 7.21
N MET A 245 8.79 23.95 8.30
CA MET A 245 7.89 22.85 8.62
C MET A 245 6.68 22.80 7.69
N ILE A 246 6.15 23.94 7.24
CA ILE A 246 5.12 23.99 6.20
C ILE A 246 5.68 23.41 4.90
N ALA A 247 6.83 23.91 4.43
CA ALA A 247 7.45 23.41 3.20
C ALA A 247 7.71 21.90 3.26
N PHE A 248 8.23 21.41 4.40
CA PHE A 248 8.47 19.99 4.61
C PHE A 248 7.17 19.18 4.65
N SER A 249 6.13 19.68 5.33
CA SER A 249 4.82 19.02 5.38
C SER A 249 4.18 18.90 4.00
N ILE A 250 4.34 19.91 3.13
CA ILE A 250 3.89 19.87 1.74
C ILE A 250 4.68 18.81 0.97
N GLY A 251 6.01 18.81 1.09
CA GLY A 251 6.87 17.80 0.45
C GLY A 251 6.50 16.38 0.86
N LEU A 252 6.28 16.15 2.14
CA LEU A 252 5.81 14.87 2.69
C LEU A 252 4.40 14.50 2.20
N ALA A 253 3.47 15.46 2.13
CA ALA A 253 2.13 15.22 1.61
C ALA A 253 2.15 14.82 0.12
N LEU A 254 2.99 15.47 -0.69
CA LEU A 254 3.21 15.10 -2.10
C LEU A 254 3.84 13.72 -2.23
N ALA A 255 4.88 13.45 -1.44
CA ALA A 255 5.58 12.17 -1.42
C ALA A 255 4.63 11.02 -1.02
N ARG A 256 3.73 11.27 -0.06
CA ARG A 256 2.63 10.35 0.29
C ARG A 256 1.67 10.16 -0.87
N GLY A 257 1.20 11.23 -1.52
CA GLY A 257 0.25 11.11 -2.63
C GLY A 257 0.82 10.29 -3.80
N LEU A 258 2.12 10.43 -4.08
CA LEU A 258 2.82 9.60 -5.05
C LEU A 258 2.86 8.12 -4.63
N LEU A 259 3.19 7.85 -3.37
CA LEU A 259 3.27 6.48 -2.87
C LEU A 259 1.89 5.81 -2.79
N GLU A 260 0.85 6.55 -2.39
CA GLU A 260 -0.54 6.10 -2.42
C GLU A 260 -0.93 5.69 -3.84
N ARG A 261 -0.63 6.52 -4.86
CA ARG A 261 -0.90 6.17 -6.27
C ARG A 261 -0.17 4.90 -6.71
N LEU A 262 1.09 4.72 -6.32
CA LEU A 262 1.84 3.50 -6.63
C LEU A 262 1.23 2.27 -5.96
N GLU A 263 0.78 2.39 -4.70
CA GLU A 263 0.09 1.32 -3.99
C GLU A 263 -1.26 0.97 -4.66
N HIS A 264 -2.02 1.97 -5.10
CA HIS A 264 -3.28 1.76 -5.83
C HIS A 264 -3.04 1.04 -7.16
N TYR A 265 -2.03 1.47 -7.93
CA TYR A 265 -1.65 0.81 -9.18
C TYR A 265 -1.22 -0.63 -8.94
N GLN A 266 -0.46 -0.89 -7.88
CA GLN A 266 -0.04 -2.23 -7.51
C GLN A 266 -1.23 -3.13 -7.15
N LEU A 267 -2.19 -2.62 -6.38
CA LEU A 267 -3.41 -3.35 -6.01
C LEU A 267 -4.25 -3.68 -7.24
N ALA A 268 -4.54 -2.70 -8.08
CA ALA A 268 -5.28 -2.89 -9.32
C ALA A 268 -4.59 -3.90 -10.25
N ARG A 269 -3.25 -3.87 -10.32
CA ARG A 269 -2.48 -4.87 -11.08
C ARG A 269 -2.61 -6.28 -10.48
N LEU A 270 -2.59 -6.41 -9.15
CA LEU A 270 -2.81 -7.70 -8.50
C LEU A 270 -4.21 -8.21 -8.81
N ASP A 271 -5.24 -7.37 -8.69
CA ASP A 271 -6.62 -7.71 -9.04
C ASP A 271 -6.72 -8.22 -10.49
N ALA A 272 -6.11 -7.51 -11.44
CA ALA A 272 -6.07 -7.93 -12.84
C ALA A 272 -5.37 -9.29 -13.04
N ILE A 273 -4.24 -9.53 -12.36
CA ILE A 273 -3.53 -10.82 -12.45
C ILE A 273 -4.41 -11.97 -11.95
N PHE A 274 -5.11 -11.80 -10.82
CA PHE A 274 -5.97 -12.84 -10.28
C PHE A 274 -7.21 -13.07 -11.15
N PHE A 275 -7.82 -11.99 -11.65
CA PHE A 275 -8.96 -12.07 -12.55
C PHE A 275 -8.60 -12.75 -13.89
N ASP A 276 -7.55 -12.30 -14.57
CA ASP A 276 -7.16 -12.81 -15.89
C ASP A 276 -6.64 -14.23 -15.85
N GLN A 277 -5.95 -14.64 -14.77
CA GLN A 277 -5.26 -15.93 -14.75
C GLN A 277 -6.06 -17.03 -14.03
N ILE A 278 -6.93 -16.66 -13.09
CA ILE A 278 -7.70 -17.63 -12.29
C ILE A 278 -9.19 -17.56 -12.67
N LEU A 279 -9.80 -16.38 -12.66
CA LEU A 279 -11.25 -16.28 -12.86
C LEU A 279 -11.68 -16.46 -14.31
N SER A 280 -10.96 -15.86 -15.27
CA SER A 280 -11.31 -15.93 -16.70
C SER A 280 -11.25 -17.36 -17.26
N ARG A 281 -10.44 -18.22 -16.63
CA ARG A 281 -10.16 -19.60 -17.08
C ARG A 281 -11.00 -20.66 -16.38
N LEU A 282 -11.86 -20.25 -15.43
CA LEU A 282 -12.78 -21.16 -14.78
C LEU A 282 -13.98 -21.41 -15.70
N PRO A 283 -14.31 -22.67 -16.02
CA PRO A 283 -15.58 -22.97 -16.68
C PRO A 283 -16.70 -22.51 -15.74
N LEU A 284 -17.53 -21.57 -16.20
CA LEU A 284 -18.67 -21.02 -15.46
C LEU A 284 -19.57 -22.18 -15.00
N HIS A 285 -19.35 -22.65 -13.78
CA HIS A 285 -20.23 -23.58 -13.10
C HIS A 285 -21.35 -22.76 -12.46
N SER A 286 -22.20 -22.12 -13.28
CA SER A 286 -23.54 -21.85 -12.78
C SER A 286 -24.28 -23.17 -12.91
N ALA A 287 -24.76 -23.70 -11.78
CA ALA A 287 -25.53 -24.95 -11.76
C ALA A 287 -26.68 -24.91 -12.79
N ASP A 288 -27.22 -23.71 -13.02
CA ASP A 288 -28.25 -23.43 -14.01
C ASP A 288 -27.77 -23.59 -15.46
N THR A 289 -26.54 -23.21 -15.83
CA THR A 289 -26.07 -23.41 -17.21
C THR A 289 -25.77 -24.88 -17.49
N LEU A 290 -25.24 -25.65 -16.53
CA LEU A 290 -25.03 -27.10 -16.69
C LEU A 290 -26.36 -27.87 -16.73
N LEU A 291 -27.33 -27.49 -15.92
CA LEU A 291 -28.69 -28.04 -15.99
C LEU A 291 -29.36 -27.70 -17.32
N LEU A 292 -29.20 -26.48 -17.81
CA LEU A 292 -29.77 -26.00 -19.06
C LEU A 292 -29.08 -26.62 -20.28
N LEU A 293 -27.76 -26.85 -20.25
CA LEU A 293 -27.04 -27.60 -21.28
C LEU A 293 -27.44 -29.08 -21.32
N ASN A 294 -27.56 -29.72 -20.15
CA ASN A 294 -28.04 -31.11 -20.08
C ASN A 294 -29.50 -31.23 -20.53
N ALA A 295 -30.34 -30.23 -20.23
CA ALA A 295 -31.71 -30.18 -20.71
C ALA A 295 -31.76 -30.00 -22.24
N LEU A 296 -30.94 -29.10 -22.80
CA LEU A 296 -30.82 -28.88 -24.23
C LEU A 296 -30.33 -30.14 -24.97
N ASP A 297 -29.30 -30.82 -24.47
CA ASP A 297 -28.78 -32.04 -25.10
C ASP A 297 -29.82 -33.16 -25.11
N ARG A 298 -30.56 -33.34 -24.01
CA ARG A 298 -31.71 -34.28 -23.97
C ARG A 298 -32.78 -33.91 -24.98
N HIS A 299 -33.10 -32.62 -25.14
CA HIS A 299 -34.08 -32.17 -26.13
C HIS A 299 -33.59 -32.39 -27.56
N PHE A 300 -32.31 -32.17 -27.85
CA PHE A 300 -31.74 -32.46 -29.16
C PHE A 300 -31.75 -33.95 -29.50
N GLN A 301 -31.43 -34.82 -28.54
CA GLN A 301 -31.50 -36.27 -28.72
C GLN A 301 -32.94 -36.75 -28.97
N GLN A 302 -33.92 -36.18 -28.25
CA GLN A 302 -35.33 -36.47 -28.47
C GLN A 302 -35.81 -36.02 -29.85
N LEU A 303 -35.40 -34.82 -30.30
CA LEU A 303 -35.70 -34.33 -31.65
C LEU A 303 -35.06 -35.22 -32.72
N HIS A 304 -33.80 -35.62 -32.57
CA HIS A 304 -33.15 -36.55 -33.50
C HIS A 304 -33.86 -37.90 -33.57
N ALA A 305 -34.27 -38.45 -32.42
CA ALA A 305 -35.03 -39.69 -32.39
C ALA A 305 -36.41 -39.56 -33.05
N ALA A 306 -37.07 -38.40 -32.91
CA ALA A 306 -38.34 -38.11 -33.55
C ALA A 306 -38.21 -37.95 -35.07
N ILE A 307 -37.19 -37.22 -35.54
CA ILE A 307 -36.89 -37.06 -36.97
C ILE A 307 -36.58 -38.41 -37.61
N LYS A 308 -35.73 -39.23 -36.98
CA LYS A 308 -35.39 -40.56 -37.48
C LYS A 308 -36.60 -41.51 -37.56
N ARG A 309 -37.56 -41.37 -36.64
CA ARG A 309 -38.85 -42.10 -36.68
C ARG A 309 -39.77 -41.61 -37.79
N LEU A 310 -39.71 -40.32 -38.14
CA LEU A 310 -40.48 -39.75 -39.25
C LEU A 310 -39.88 -40.17 -40.61
N GLU A 311 -38.57 -40.16 -40.76
CA GLU A 311 -37.87 -40.68 -41.95
C GLU A 311 -38.23 -42.15 -42.20
N GLN A 312 -38.16 -43.00 -41.16
CA GLN A 312 -38.55 -44.42 -41.27
C GLN A 312 -40.03 -44.65 -41.61
N LYS A 313 -40.90 -43.68 -41.33
CA LYS A 313 -42.32 -43.72 -41.71
C LYS A 313 -42.57 -43.18 -43.11
N LEU A 314 -41.67 -42.37 -43.65
CA LEU A 314 -41.77 -41.78 -44.98
C LEU A 314 -41.16 -42.71 -46.05
N GLU A 315 -40.23 -43.59 -45.66
CA GLU A 315 -39.65 -44.64 -46.51
C GLU A 315 -40.49 -45.93 -46.61
N ARG A 316 -41.65 -45.98 -45.94
CA ARG A 316 -42.65 -47.06 -46.06
C ARG A 316 -43.89 -46.56 -46.79
#